data_AF-A0A959QE28-F1
#
_entry.id   AF-A0A959QE28-F1
#
_cell.length_a   1.000
_cell.length_b   1.000
_cell.length_c   1.000
_cell.angle_alpha   90.00
_cell.angle_beta   90.00
_cell.angle_gamma   90.00
#
_symmetry.space_group_name_H-M   'P 1'
#
loop_
_entity.id
_entity.type
_entity.pdbx_description
1 polymer ?
#
loop_
_entity_poly.entity_id
_entity_poly.type
_entity_poly.pdbx_seq_one_letter_code
_entity_poly.pdbx_strand_id
1 'polypeptide(L)'
;LDTFGLEVPPLLIQPYVENAVLHGIAGKETGGRIEVFFSEKEDYLEVAVTDNGTGFETDREDRGKAGHKFSLGMSITRSRLEL
;
A
#
# COMPACT_ATOMS: atom_id res chain seq x y z
N LEU A 1 -12.22 -16.04 -3.85
CA LEU A 1 -12.65 -14.64 -3.90
C LEU A 1 -13.94 -14.56 -4.69
N ASP A 2 -15.07 -14.39 -4.00
CA ASP A 2 -16.28 -13.91 -4.67
C ASP A 2 -16.12 -12.41 -4.97
N THR A 3 -15.91 -12.07 -6.24
CA THR A 3 -15.66 -10.68 -6.67
C THR A 3 -16.94 -9.85 -6.79
N PHE A 4 -18.12 -10.44 -6.66
CA PHE A 4 -19.41 -9.74 -6.82
C PHE A 4 -20.09 -9.43 -5.48
N GLY A 5 -19.84 -10.22 -4.45
CA GLY A 5 -20.34 -9.99 -3.08
C GLY A 5 -19.43 -9.11 -2.21
N LEU A 6 -18.24 -8.78 -2.70
CA LEU A 6 -17.22 -8.06 -1.93
C LEU A 6 -17.33 -6.54 -2.15
N GLU A 7 -17.70 -5.82 -1.09
CA GLU A 7 -17.75 -4.35 -1.09
C GLU A 7 -16.42 -3.78 -0.61
N VAL A 8 -15.72 -3.05 -1.48
CA VAL A 8 -14.46 -2.36 -1.15
C VAL A 8 -14.62 -0.89 -1.51
N PRO A 9 -14.25 0.05 -0.61
CA PRO A 9 -14.26 1.46 -0.93
C PRO A 9 -13.44 1.76 -2.21
N PRO A 10 -13.93 2.64 -3.08
CA PRO A 10 -13.22 2.96 -4.30
C PRO A 10 -11.86 3.58 -4.00
N LEU A 11 -10.87 3.26 -4.83
CA LEU A 11 -9.51 3.78 -4.79
C LEU A 11 -8.74 3.46 -3.50
N LEU A 12 -9.20 2.48 -2.71
CA LEU A 12 -8.55 2.10 -1.45
C LEU A 12 -7.10 1.64 -1.64
N ILE A 13 -6.85 0.89 -2.71
CA ILE A 13 -5.54 0.25 -3.00
C ILE A 13 -4.59 1.20 -3.73
N GLN A 14 -5.13 2.19 -4.42
CA GLN A 14 -4.38 3.10 -5.29
C GLN A 14 -3.17 3.75 -4.62
N PRO A 15 -3.23 4.36 -3.41
CA PRO A 15 -2.06 5.00 -2.83
C PRO A 15 -0.95 4.01 -2.46
N TYR A 16 -1.27 2.75 -2.16
CA TYR A 16 -0.26 1.73 -1.92
C TYR A 16 0.45 1.32 -3.21
N VAL A 17 -0.30 1.19 -4.30
CA VAL A 17 0.26 0.90 -5.63
C VAL A 17 1.07 2.09 -6.15
N GLU A 18 0.59 3.32 -5.97
CA GLU A 18 1.34 4.54 -6.31
C GLU A 18 2.66 4.60 -5.54
N ASN A 19 2.66 4.29 -4.24
CA ASN A 19 3.89 4.22 -3.45
C ASN A 19 4.85 3.15 -4.00
N ALA A 20 4.35 1.96 -4.34
CA ALA A 20 5.15 0.88 -4.91
C ALA A 20 5.77 1.28 -6.27
N VAL A 21 5.05 2.02 -7.10
CA VAL A 21 5.56 2.55 -8.38
C VAL A 21 6.60 3.63 -8.13
N LEU A 22 6.25 4.68 -7.39
CA LEU A 22 7.07 5.89 -7.21
C LEU A 22 8.33 5.65 -6.39
N HIS A 23 8.23 4.82 -5.35
CA HIS A 23 9.30 4.62 -4.37
C HIS A 23 9.91 3.23 -4.43
N GLY A 24 9.15 2.22 -4.82
CA GLY A 24 9.67 0.87 -5.00
C GLY A 24 10.52 0.76 -6.26
N ILE A 25 9.88 0.90 -7.43
CA ILE A 25 10.52 0.51 -8.70
C ILE A 25 10.92 1.67 -9.62
N ALA A 26 10.60 2.94 -9.31
CA ALA A 26 10.90 4.08 -10.19
C ALA A 26 12.39 4.22 -10.56
N GLY A 27 13.31 3.76 -9.70
CA GLY A 27 14.76 3.77 -9.94
C GLY A 27 15.28 2.58 -10.75
N LYS A 28 14.43 1.64 -11.15
CA LYS A 28 14.84 0.46 -11.93
C LYS A 28 14.63 0.68 -13.42
N GLU A 29 15.69 0.55 -14.21
CA GLU A 29 15.60 0.60 -15.68
C GLU A 29 14.93 -0.65 -16.26
N THR A 30 15.10 -1.82 -15.63
CA THR A 30 14.47 -3.08 -16.02
C THR A 30 14.13 -3.95 -14.81
N GLY A 31 13.19 -4.88 -14.96
CA GLY A 31 12.89 -5.89 -13.93
C GLY A 31 12.16 -5.39 -12.68
N GLY A 32 11.55 -4.20 -12.74
CA GLY A 32 10.60 -3.74 -11.72
C GLY A 32 9.35 -4.61 -11.74
N ARG A 33 8.94 -5.12 -10.57
CA ARG A 33 7.73 -5.91 -10.40
C ARG A 33 6.95 -5.36 -9.20
N ILE A 34 5.66 -5.18 -9.41
CA ILE A 34 4.68 -4.94 -8.35
C ILE A 34 3.64 -6.04 -8.47
N GLU A 35 3.34 -6.70 -7.37
CA GLU A 35 2.32 -7.72 -7.24
C GLU A 35 1.23 -7.20 -6.32
N VAL A 36 -0.02 -7.33 -6.75
CA VAL A 36 -1.19 -7.06 -5.92
C VAL A 36 -1.89 -8.40 -5.70
N PHE A 37 -1.94 -8.82 -4.46
CA PHE A 37 -2.50 -10.09 -4.05
C PHE A 37 -3.74 -9.89 -3.19
N PHE A 38 -4.75 -10.72 -3.41
CA PHE A 38 -6.01 -10.73 -2.68
C PHE A 38 -6.25 -12.14 -2.13
N SER A 39 -6.45 -12.25 -0.83
CA SER A 39 -6.87 -13.49 -0.18
C SER A 39 -8.04 -13.23 0.74
N GLU A 40 -9.14 -13.91 0.49
CA GLU A 40 -10.24 -14.00 1.43
C GLU A 40 -9.81 -14.84 2.63
N LYS A 41 -10.00 -14.31 3.83
CA LYS A 41 -9.88 -15.01 5.12
C LYS A 41 -11.27 -15.07 5.75
N GLU A 42 -11.42 -15.83 6.83
CA GLU A 42 -12.73 -16.04 7.47
C GLU A 42 -13.46 -14.72 7.79
N ASP A 43 -12.75 -13.72 8.31
CA ASP A 43 -13.37 -12.47 8.79
C ASP A 43 -12.98 -11.21 7.99
N TYR A 44 -12.07 -11.32 7.03
CA TYR A 44 -11.54 -10.16 6.31
C TYR A 44 -10.95 -10.53 4.95
N LEU A 45 -10.85 -9.51 4.09
CA LEU A 45 -10.08 -9.59 2.87
C LEU A 45 -8.64 -9.12 3.14
N GLU A 46 -7.68 -10.02 3.00
CA GLU A 46 -6.27 -9.66 2.97
C GLU A 46 -5.92 -9.11 1.58
N VAL A 47 -5.39 -7.88 1.56
CA VAL A 47 -4.88 -7.24 0.34
C VAL A 47 -3.42 -6.88 0.57
N ALA A 48 -2.53 -7.41 -0.27
CA ALA A 48 -1.10 -7.14 -0.20
C ALA A 48 -0.61 -6.50 -1.50
N VAL A 49 0.15 -5.42 -1.37
CA VAL A 49 0.91 -4.81 -2.48
C VAL A 49 2.38 -5.03 -2.19
N THR A 50 3.07 -5.77 -3.04
CA THR A 50 4.49 -6.13 -2.88
C THR A 50 5.26 -5.68 -4.10
N ASP A 51 6.29 -4.88 -3.91
CA ASP A 51 7.25 -4.55 -4.94
C ASP A 51 8.60 -5.21 -4.71
N ASN A 52 9.40 -5.36 -5.76
CA ASN A 52 10.77 -5.86 -5.67
C ASN A 52 11.81 -4.73 -5.67
N GLY A 53 11.38 -3.51 -5.36
CA GLY A 53 12.18 -2.29 -5.36
C GLY A 53 13.22 -2.21 -4.26
N THR A 54 13.94 -1.10 -4.21
CA THR A 54 14.89 -0.80 -3.11
C THR A 54 14.16 -0.33 -1.85
N GLY A 55 12.89 0.07 -1.97
CA GLY A 55 12.08 0.56 -0.86
C GLY A 55 12.61 1.88 -0.28
N PHE A 56 12.22 2.17 0.97
CA PHE A 56 12.75 3.28 1.74
C PHE A 56 13.92 2.79 2.59
N GLU A 57 15.07 3.47 2.54
CA GLU A 57 16.05 3.34 3.63
C GLU A 57 15.38 3.86 4.90
N THR A 58 14.96 2.93 5.75
CA THR A 58 14.47 3.26 7.08
C THR A 58 15.69 3.59 7.94
N ASP A 59 16.28 4.76 7.72
CA ASP A 59 17.24 5.31 8.65
C ASP A 59 16.56 5.33 10.03
N ARG A 60 17.08 4.49 10.91
CA ARG A 60 16.52 4.17 12.22
C ARG A 60 16.53 5.38 13.18
N GLU A 61 16.94 6.55 12.72
CA GLU A 61 17.15 7.77 13.52
C GLU A 61 15.89 8.64 13.70
N ASP A 62 14.84 8.48 12.90
CA ASP A 62 13.62 9.31 13.02
C ASP A 62 12.51 8.70 13.90
N ARG A 63 12.83 7.72 14.75
CA ARG A 63 11.87 7.18 15.75
C ARG A 63 11.51 8.17 16.88
N GLY A 64 12.12 9.36 16.89
CA GLY A 64 11.87 10.42 17.87
C GLY A 64 10.86 11.49 17.45
N LYS A 65 10.39 11.49 16.19
CA LYS A 65 9.39 12.46 15.67
C LYS A 65 8.14 11.73 15.20
N ALA A 66 7.50 11.02 16.12
CA ALA A 66 6.32 10.18 15.91
C ALA A 66 5.02 10.95 15.58
N GLY A 67 5.09 12.03 14.78
CA GLY A 67 3.94 12.93 14.51
C GLY A 67 3.67 13.27 13.05
N HIS A 68 4.51 12.87 12.09
CA HIS A 68 4.35 13.22 10.66
C HIS A 68 5.20 12.20 9.86
N LYS A 69 4.76 11.47 8.83
CA LYS A 69 3.73 11.73 7.82
C LYS A 69 3.23 10.40 7.23
N PHE A 70 1.98 10.02 7.44
CA PHE A 70 1.26 9.36 6.35
C PHE A 70 1.08 10.41 5.25
N SER A 71 1.33 10.06 3.98
CA SER A 71 0.99 10.97 2.89
C SER A 71 -0.50 11.32 2.96
N LEU A 72 -0.92 12.46 2.41
CA LEU A 72 -2.33 12.83 2.41
C LEU A 72 -3.21 11.70 1.84
N GLY A 73 -2.75 11.02 0.79
CA GLY A 73 -3.42 9.86 0.22
C GLY A 73 -3.55 8.69 1.21
N MET A 74 -2.47 8.38 1.95
CA MET A 74 -2.50 7.36 3.00
C MET A 74 -3.46 7.69 4.14
N SER A 75 -3.52 8.95 4.57
CA SER A 75 -4.44 9.40 5.61
C SER A 75 -5.90 9.30 5.15
N ILE A 76 -6.19 9.71 3.91
CA ILE A 76 -7.53 9.59 3.32
C ILE A 76 -7.96 8.13 3.24
N THR A 77 -7.06 7.24 2.79
CA THR A 77 -7.34 5.81 2.71
C THR A 77 -7.59 5.19 4.07
N ARG A 78 -6.87 5.60 5.12
CA ARG A 78 -7.15 5.16 6.48
C ARG A 78 -8.54 5.59 6.93
N SER A 79 -8.90 6.87 6.76
CA SER A 79 -10.22 7.35 7.15
C SER A 79 -11.35 6.63 6.39
N ARG A 80 -11.11 6.14 5.17
CA ARG A 80 -12.09 5.33 4.42
C ARG A 80 -12.27 3.90 4.93
N LEU A 81 -11.27 3.35 5.63
CA LEU A 81 -11.37 2.03 6.28
C LEU A 81 -12.09 2.07 7.62
N GLU A 82 -12.16 3.25 8.23
CA GLU A 82 -12.81 3.49 9.52
C GLU A 82 -14.30 3.87 9.38
N LEU A 83 -14.79 4.00 8.15
CA LEU A 83 -16.20 4.23 7.81
C LEU A 83 -16.96 2.90 7.69
#